data_AF-A0A944MYM9-F1
#
_entry.id   AF-A0A944MYM9-F1
#
_cell.length_a   1.000
_cell.length_b   1.000
_cell.length_c   1.000
_cell.angle_alpha   90.00
_cell.angle_beta   90.00
_cell.angle_gamma   90.00
#
_symmetry.space_group_name_H-M   'P 1'
#
loop_
_entity.id
_entity.type
_entity.pdbx_description
1 polymer ?
#
loop_
_entity_poly.entity_id
_entity_poly.type
_entity_poly.pdbx_seq_one_letter_code
_entity_poly.pdbx_strand_id
1 'polypeptide(L)'
;MLLFGKLLPVFLPSRLKKQSMTYVVSVESLESRAMLATYSVSNLNNSGVGSFRDAIDQANANAGTDEIAFTVAGTVSLTESLPFITQPVLIDGSTAPSFDGTPVVAINFDGASGFEFHEGSDGSTLQSLAIVNAGTAGVTVSSNDVSLFGNYIGVLVDGETPAGNTAGGLVITSSSSGNQIGKTISVSSGSLAVASGGNLISGNNGSGITIFGNNNLIQSNLIGTTISGDEALPNTGDGIEVKPGSEGNLIGNDNPVAGVSWYDQTGISIQPITAWQGIRSAGTAEDFLICGTSGDTGVLYNGEISGENGIAYTVDFPSALQTSVYGPDLVSTENNLVRLVGSYINSQSSDRYGFFYEGTLSELALGSGIYRPIPNPATEGT
;
A
#
# COMPACT_ATOMS: atom_id res chain seq x y z
N MET A 1 17.93 -86.49 43.82
CA MET A 1 19.21 -86.99 43.29
C MET A 1 19.80 -85.89 42.42
N LEU A 2 21.06 -85.54 42.64
CA LEU A 2 21.86 -84.58 41.86
C LEU A 2 21.78 -84.88 40.33
N LEU A 3 22.08 -83.99 39.37
CA LEU A 3 23.32 -83.24 39.17
C LEU A 3 23.19 -82.26 37.97
N PHE A 4 24.12 -81.30 37.93
CA PHE A 4 24.31 -80.14 37.06
C PHE A 4 24.63 -80.35 35.55
N GLY A 5 24.31 -79.32 34.76
CA GLY A 5 25.17 -78.74 33.68
C GLY A 5 24.83 -79.17 32.23
N LYS A 6 25.02 -78.38 31.16
CA LYS A 6 25.57 -77.03 30.91
C LYS A 6 25.47 -76.77 29.37
N LEU A 7 25.60 -75.51 28.93
CA LEU A 7 26.03 -74.99 27.59
C LEU A 7 25.03 -74.61 26.46
N LEU A 8 24.88 -73.27 26.34
CA LEU A 8 25.00 -72.35 25.18
C LEU A 8 24.00 -72.32 23.99
N PRO A 9 23.78 -71.12 23.39
CA PRO A 9 22.56 -70.76 22.68
C PRO A 9 22.68 -70.90 21.16
N VAL A 10 21.55 -71.17 20.51
CA VAL A 10 21.31 -70.80 19.11
C VAL A 10 19.97 -70.05 19.10
N PHE A 11 20.03 -68.74 18.92
CA PHE A 11 18.84 -67.92 18.66
C PHE A 11 18.32 -68.27 17.26
N LEU A 12 17.34 -69.17 17.19
CA LEU A 12 16.47 -69.32 16.03
C LEU A 12 15.33 -68.30 16.15
N PRO A 13 15.11 -67.45 15.14
CA PRO A 13 14.19 -66.33 15.24
C PRO A 13 12.74 -66.81 15.38
N SER A 14 12.05 -66.16 16.31
CA SER A 14 10.65 -66.35 16.67
C SER A 14 9.71 -66.27 15.47
N ARG A 15 8.73 -67.18 15.44
CA ARG A 15 7.56 -67.16 14.55
C ARG A 15 6.94 -65.74 14.49
N LEU A 16 7.04 -65.11 13.32
CA LEU A 16 6.35 -63.87 13.00
C LEU A 16 4.82 -64.10 13.05
N LYS A 17 4.13 -63.31 13.89
CA LYS A 17 2.67 -63.20 13.84
C LYS A 17 2.29 -62.60 12.48
N LYS A 18 1.44 -63.31 11.73
CA LYS A 18 0.90 -62.85 10.45
C LYS A 18 -0.03 -61.66 10.70
N GLN A 19 0.49 -60.44 10.62
CA GLN A 19 -0.33 -59.24 10.56
C GLN A 19 -1.01 -59.21 9.19
N SER A 20 -2.34 -59.23 9.19
CA SER A 20 -3.13 -59.00 7.99
C SER A 20 -2.98 -57.52 7.61
N MET A 21 -2.20 -57.24 6.56
CA MET A 21 -2.17 -55.93 5.93
C MET A 21 -3.48 -55.72 5.17
N THR A 22 -4.39 -54.95 5.75
CA THR A 22 -5.54 -54.41 5.02
C THR A 22 -5.02 -53.30 4.13
N TYR A 23 -4.95 -53.54 2.81
CA TYR A 23 -4.71 -52.48 1.84
C TYR A 23 -5.98 -51.63 1.75
N VAL A 24 -5.95 -50.43 2.32
CA VAL A 24 -6.95 -49.41 2.03
C VAL A 24 -6.54 -48.80 0.69
N VAL A 25 -7.32 -49.06 -0.35
CA VAL A 25 -7.21 -48.31 -1.60
C VAL A 25 -7.86 -46.96 -1.31
N SER A 26 -7.06 -45.92 -1.07
CA SER A 26 -7.54 -44.55 -1.15
C SER A 26 -7.53 -44.13 -2.62
N VAL A 27 -8.70 -43.82 -3.15
CA VAL A 27 -8.79 -43.03 -4.37
C VAL A 27 -8.63 -41.59 -3.91
N GLU A 28 -7.45 -41.01 -4.09
CA GLU A 28 -7.31 -39.56 -4.01
C GLU A 28 -8.00 -38.99 -5.25
N SER A 29 -8.96 -38.08 -5.04
CA SER A 29 -9.45 -37.27 -6.14
C SER A 29 -8.26 -36.44 -6.61
N LEU A 30 -7.70 -36.79 -7.76
CA LEU A 30 -6.82 -35.86 -8.47
C LEU A 30 -7.63 -34.59 -8.68
N GLU A 31 -7.07 -33.43 -8.33
CA GLU A 31 -7.66 -32.16 -8.74
C GLU A 31 -7.92 -32.22 -10.25
N SER A 32 -9.08 -31.72 -10.65
CA SER A 32 -9.37 -31.50 -12.07
C SER A 32 -8.20 -30.71 -12.66
N ARG A 33 -7.46 -31.32 -13.59
CA ARG A 33 -6.63 -30.53 -14.51
C ARG A 33 -7.59 -29.86 -15.49
N ALA A 34 -8.30 -28.84 -15.03
CA ALA A 34 -8.97 -27.90 -15.90
C ALA A 34 -7.85 -27.16 -16.64
N MET A 35 -7.69 -27.47 -17.92
CA MET A 35 -6.86 -26.65 -18.80
C MET A 35 -7.55 -25.29 -18.87
N LEU A 36 -6.83 -24.23 -18.48
CA LEU A 36 -7.27 -22.83 -18.64
C LEU A 36 -7.83 -22.64 -20.06
N ALA A 37 -9.13 -22.40 -20.20
CA ALA A 37 -9.69 -22.10 -21.51
C ALA A 37 -9.46 -20.61 -21.80
N THR A 38 -8.93 -20.29 -22.98
CA THR A 38 -8.75 -18.90 -23.41
C THR A 38 -9.89 -18.51 -24.36
N TYR A 39 -10.69 -17.53 -23.96
CA TYR A 39 -11.75 -16.92 -24.77
C TYR A 39 -11.26 -15.60 -25.36
N SER A 40 -11.17 -15.51 -26.68
CA SER A 40 -10.63 -14.34 -27.36
C SER A 40 -11.68 -13.30 -27.70
N VAL A 41 -11.48 -12.07 -27.23
CA VAL A 41 -12.20 -10.87 -27.68
C VAL A 41 -11.58 -10.40 -28.99
N SER A 42 -12.31 -10.57 -30.09
CA SER A 42 -11.84 -10.33 -31.46
C SER A 42 -12.54 -9.16 -32.15
N ASN A 43 -13.52 -8.54 -31.50
CA ASN A 43 -14.17 -7.33 -31.99
C ASN A 43 -14.64 -6.45 -30.83
N LEU A 44 -14.94 -5.18 -31.14
CA LEU A 44 -15.36 -4.16 -30.17
C LEU A 44 -16.89 -3.99 -30.09
N ASN A 45 -17.66 -4.95 -30.59
CA ASN A 45 -19.11 -4.86 -30.59
C ASN A 45 -19.67 -5.03 -29.16
N ASN A 46 -20.82 -4.41 -28.86
CA ASN A 46 -21.51 -4.57 -27.58
C ASN A 46 -21.86 -6.04 -27.24
N SER A 47 -22.14 -6.84 -28.27
CA SER A 47 -22.55 -8.25 -28.13
C SER A 47 -22.31 -9.06 -29.40
N GLY A 48 -22.59 -10.36 -29.33
CA GLY A 48 -22.39 -11.31 -30.43
C GLY A 48 -21.03 -12.01 -30.37
N VAL A 49 -20.86 -13.03 -31.21
CA VAL A 49 -19.68 -13.90 -31.20
C VAL A 49 -18.38 -13.09 -31.28
N GLY A 50 -17.44 -13.39 -30.39
CA GLY A 50 -16.13 -12.74 -30.32
C GLY A 50 -16.13 -11.35 -29.68
N SER A 51 -17.27 -10.88 -29.15
CA SER A 51 -17.34 -9.69 -28.30
C SER A 51 -16.86 -9.99 -26.88
N PHE A 52 -16.58 -8.93 -26.10
CA PHE A 52 -16.21 -9.10 -24.70
C PHE A 52 -17.32 -9.74 -23.86
N ARG A 53 -18.58 -9.40 -24.14
CA ARG A 53 -19.75 -10.03 -23.51
C ARG A 53 -19.79 -11.54 -23.77
N ASP A 54 -19.61 -11.95 -25.02
CA ASP A 54 -19.57 -13.36 -25.41
C ASP A 54 -18.44 -14.13 -24.72
N ALA A 55 -17.28 -13.49 -24.48
CA ALA A 55 -16.19 -14.09 -23.71
C ALA A 55 -16.55 -14.27 -22.23
N ILE A 56 -17.22 -13.29 -21.61
CA ILE A 56 -17.73 -13.40 -20.23
C ILE A 56 -18.77 -14.51 -20.12
N ASP A 57 -19.73 -14.59 -21.05
CA ASP A 57 -20.76 -15.63 -21.06
C ASP A 57 -20.14 -17.02 -21.15
N GLN A 58 -19.10 -17.19 -21.96
CA GLN A 58 -18.36 -18.44 -22.08
C GLN A 58 -17.58 -18.80 -20.80
N ALA A 59 -16.85 -17.84 -20.22
CA ALA A 59 -16.12 -18.05 -18.97
C ALA A 59 -17.06 -18.39 -17.80
N ASN A 60 -18.21 -17.73 -17.70
CA ASN A 60 -19.22 -18.06 -16.69
C ASN A 60 -19.85 -19.45 -16.87
N ALA A 61 -19.91 -19.94 -18.12
CA ALA A 61 -20.51 -21.24 -18.43
C ALA A 61 -19.53 -22.42 -18.23
N ASN A 62 -18.24 -22.15 -18.05
CA ASN A 62 -17.22 -23.15 -17.86
C ASN A 62 -16.70 -23.14 -16.42
N ALA A 63 -16.51 -24.33 -15.85
CA ALA A 63 -16.10 -24.46 -14.45
C ALA A 63 -14.57 -24.45 -14.34
N GLY A 64 -14.06 -23.71 -13.35
CA GLY A 64 -12.63 -23.52 -13.14
C GLY A 64 -12.16 -22.15 -13.65
N THR A 65 -10.87 -21.88 -13.50
CA THR A 65 -10.29 -20.61 -13.96
C THR A 65 -10.14 -20.62 -15.46
N ASP A 66 -10.68 -19.60 -16.12
CA ASP A 66 -10.52 -19.31 -17.55
C ASP A 66 -9.78 -17.99 -17.79
N GLU A 67 -9.36 -17.76 -19.03
CA GLU A 67 -8.71 -16.54 -19.47
C GLU A 67 -9.56 -15.84 -20.54
N ILE A 68 -9.74 -14.53 -20.39
CA ILE A 68 -10.28 -13.66 -21.43
C ILE A 68 -9.12 -12.81 -21.96
N ALA A 69 -8.75 -13.05 -23.22
CA ALA A 69 -7.66 -12.36 -23.90
C ALA A 69 -8.21 -11.49 -25.05
N PHE A 70 -7.60 -10.33 -25.28
CA PHE A 70 -7.99 -9.38 -26.31
C PHE A 70 -7.07 -9.51 -27.52
N THR A 71 -7.63 -9.72 -28.71
CA THR A 71 -6.88 -9.69 -29.98
C THR A 71 -7.14 -8.41 -30.76
N VAL A 72 -7.85 -7.45 -30.15
CA VAL A 72 -8.18 -6.12 -30.68
C VAL A 72 -7.93 -5.06 -29.62
N ALA A 73 -7.60 -3.84 -30.04
CA ALA A 73 -7.47 -2.67 -29.19
C ALA A 73 -8.54 -1.63 -29.53
N GLY A 74 -8.87 -0.76 -28.58
CA GLY A 74 -9.88 0.28 -28.72
C GLY A 74 -10.99 0.20 -27.68
N THR A 75 -12.07 0.96 -27.91
CA THR A 75 -13.17 1.09 -26.96
C THR A 75 -14.33 0.15 -27.30
N VAL A 76 -14.71 -0.69 -26.35
CA VAL A 76 -15.98 -1.40 -26.34
C VAL A 76 -17.02 -0.49 -25.68
N SER A 77 -17.97 0.02 -26.46
CA SER A 77 -19.10 0.79 -25.93
C SER A 77 -20.29 -0.12 -25.68
N LEU A 78 -20.67 -0.24 -24.41
CA LEU A 78 -21.78 -1.07 -23.97
C LEU A 78 -23.08 -0.27 -24.06
N THR A 79 -24.16 -0.94 -24.46
CA THR A 79 -25.51 -0.37 -24.45
C THR A 79 -26.41 -1.04 -23.40
N GLU A 80 -25.88 -2.06 -22.71
CA GLU A 80 -26.54 -2.82 -21.66
C GLU A 80 -25.48 -3.36 -20.68
N SER A 81 -25.85 -3.63 -19.43
CA SER A 81 -24.90 -4.16 -18.42
C SER A 81 -24.29 -5.49 -18.87
N LEU A 82 -23.00 -5.70 -18.62
CA LEU A 82 -22.36 -7.00 -18.81
C LEU A 82 -22.94 -8.04 -17.83
N PRO A 83 -22.89 -9.35 -18.16
CA PRO A 83 -23.16 -10.39 -17.18
C PRO A 83 -22.20 -10.27 -15.99
N PHE A 84 -22.68 -10.61 -14.79
CA PHE A 84 -21.82 -10.69 -13.62
C PHE A 84 -20.75 -11.76 -13.80
N ILE A 85 -19.58 -11.57 -13.21
CA ILE A 85 -18.54 -12.59 -13.16
C ILE A 85 -18.86 -13.54 -12.02
N THR A 86 -19.09 -14.82 -12.36
CA THR A 86 -19.59 -15.85 -11.43
C THR A 86 -18.71 -17.10 -11.37
N GLN A 87 -17.65 -17.14 -12.18
CA GLN A 87 -16.60 -18.15 -12.15
C GLN A 87 -15.24 -17.46 -12.08
N PRO A 88 -14.19 -18.14 -11.57
CA PRO A 88 -12.85 -17.58 -11.54
C PRO A 88 -12.38 -17.26 -12.96
N VAL A 89 -11.87 -16.04 -13.19
CA VAL A 89 -11.44 -15.63 -14.53
C VAL A 89 -10.24 -14.69 -14.46
N LEU A 90 -9.32 -14.84 -15.40
CA LEU A 90 -8.27 -13.88 -15.72
C LEU A 90 -8.73 -13.03 -16.90
N ILE A 91 -9.07 -11.77 -16.66
CA ILE A 91 -9.39 -10.79 -17.70
C ILE A 91 -8.11 -9.98 -17.96
N ASP A 92 -7.46 -10.24 -19.09
CA ASP A 92 -6.13 -9.70 -19.40
C ASP A 92 -6.13 -8.74 -20.59
N GLY A 93 -6.26 -7.44 -20.30
CA GLY A 93 -6.14 -6.38 -21.31
C GLY A 93 -4.75 -6.22 -21.92
N SER A 94 -3.70 -6.78 -21.31
CA SER A 94 -2.32 -6.66 -21.81
C SER A 94 -2.05 -7.52 -23.05
N THR A 95 -2.94 -8.49 -23.32
CA THR A 95 -2.90 -9.34 -24.51
C THR A 95 -3.28 -8.59 -25.80
N ALA A 96 -3.91 -7.42 -25.68
CA ALA A 96 -4.31 -6.60 -26.80
C ALA A 96 -3.12 -6.14 -27.66
N PRO A 97 -3.29 -6.01 -28.98
CA PRO A 97 -2.25 -5.49 -29.85
C PRO A 97 -1.87 -4.06 -29.43
N SER A 98 -0.56 -3.77 -29.46
CA SER A 98 0.04 -2.47 -29.12
C SER A 98 0.05 -2.11 -27.63
N PHE A 99 -0.24 -3.04 -26.71
CA PHE A 99 0.01 -2.82 -25.28
C PHE A 99 1.51 -2.62 -25.02
N ASP A 100 1.89 -1.53 -24.35
CA ASP A 100 3.28 -1.17 -24.04
C ASP A 100 3.50 -0.81 -22.56
N GLY A 101 2.55 -1.17 -21.69
CA GLY A 101 2.60 -0.90 -20.25
C GLY A 101 1.38 -0.16 -19.73
N THR A 102 0.58 0.47 -20.60
CA THR A 102 -0.68 1.13 -20.24
C THR A 102 -1.87 0.49 -20.96
N PRO A 103 -3.09 0.56 -20.40
CA PRO A 103 -4.29 0.01 -21.04
C PRO A 103 -4.48 0.56 -22.46
N VAL A 104 -4.72 -0.33 -23.44
CA VAL A 104 -5.09 0.03 -24.83
C VAL A 104 -6.51 -0.39 -25.20
N VAL A 105 -7.21 -1.04 -24.26
CA VAL A 105 -8.61 -1.42 -24.37
C VAL A 105 -9.39 -0.65 -23.31
N ALA A 106 -10.47 0.01 -23.74
CA ALA A 106 -11.42 0.67 -22.84
C ALA A 106 -12.76 -0.05 -22.88
N ILE A 107 -13.33 -0.29 -21.70
CA ILE A 107 -14.72 -0.70 -21.52
C ILE A 107 -15.49 0.54 -21.09
N ASN A 108 -16.26 1.08 -22.03
CA ASN A 108 -17.14 2.20 -21.80
C ASN A 108 -18.54 1.68 -21.49
N PHE A 109 -18.96 1.83 -20.24
CA PHE A 109 -20.24 1.33 -19.76
C PHE A 109 -21.44 2.19 -20.20
N ASP A 110 -21.23 3.42 -20.68
CA ASP A 110 -22.29 4.32 -21.16
C ASP A 110 -23.49 4.44 -20.19
N GLY A 111 -23.21 4.48 -18.88
CA GLY A 111 -24.21 4.54 -17.82
C GLY A 111 -24.78 3.19 -17.37
N ALA A 112 -24.41 2.07 -17.99
CA ALA A 112 -24.70 0.73 -17.49
C ALA A 112 -23.91 0.40 -16.21
N SER A 113 -24.29 -0.69 -15.52
CA SER A 113 -23.54 -1.15 -14.34
C SER A 113 -22.10 -1.52 -14.71
N GLY A 114 -21.14 -1.12 -13.87
CA GLY A 114 -19.73 -1.49 -14.00
C GLY A 114 -19.48 -2.99 -13.84
N PHE A 115 -18.21 -3.39 -13.73
CA PHE A 115 -17.88 -4.79 -13.47
C PHE A 115 -18.35 -5.24 -12.10
N GLU A 116 -18.89 -6.46 -12.02
CA GLU A 116 -19.30 -7.06 -10.75
C GLU A 116 -18.77 -8.49 -10.63
N PHE A 117 -17.86 -8.71 -9.68
CA PHE A 117 -17.42 -10.04 -9.25
C PHE A 117 -18.37 -10.54 -8.17
N HIS A 118 -19.09 -11.62 -8.44
CA HIS A 118 -20.09 -12.21 -7.55
C HIS A 118 -19.55 -13.49 -6.90
N GLU A 119 -20.34 -14.05 -5.97
CA GLU A 119 -20.03 -15.35 -5.34
C GLU A 119 -19.72 -16.42 -6.41
N GLY A 120 -18.63 -17.17 -6.18
CA GLY A 120 -18.13 -18.17 -7.13
C GLY A 120 -16.99 -17.68 -8.03
N SER A 121 -16.73 -16.36 -8.07
CA SER A 121 -15.61 -15.78 -8.84
C SER A 121 -14.32 -15.59 -8.04
N ASP A 122 -14.13 -16.35 -6.95
CA ASP A 122 -12.97 -16.22 -6.06
C ASP A 122 -11.66 -16.41 -6.85
N GLY A 123 -10.62 -15.65 -6.53
CA GLY A 123 -9.32 -15.74 -7.20
C GLY A 123 -9.26 -15.14 -8.61
N SER A 124 -10.32 -14.44 -9.05
CA SER A 124 -10.32 -13.76 -10.35
C SER A 124 -9.26 -12.66 -10.43
N THR A 125 -8.80 -12.37 -11.64
CA THR A 125 -7.88 -11.28 -11.92
C THR A 125 -8.45 -10.38 -13.01
N LEU A 126 -8.33 -9.08 -12.83
CA LEU A 126 -8.63 -8.09 -13.86
C LEU A 126 -7.44 -7.14 -13.98
N GLN A 127 -6.86 -7.09 -15.18
CA GLN A 127 -5.68 -6.28 -15.45
C GLN A 127 -5.74 -5.53 -16.78
N SER A 128 -5.06 -4.39 -16.81
CA SER A 128 -4.72 -3.64 -18.03
C SER A 128 -5.91 -3.18 -18.88
N LEU A 129 -7.05 -2.88 -18.25
CA LEU A 129 -8.22 -2.27 -18.92
C LEU A 129 -8.49 -0.85 -18.41
N ALA A 130 -9.02 0.01 -19.29
CA ALA A 130 -9.67 1.25 -18.89
C ALA A 130 -11.18 1.00 -18.66
N ILE A 131 -11.73 1.49 -17.55
CA ILE A 131 -13.05 1.17 -17.01
C ILE A 131 -13.76 2.49 -16.72
N VAL A 132 -14.69 2.88 -17.59
CA VAL A 132 -15.18 4.27 -17.66
C VAL A 132 -16.69 4.37 -17.85
N ASN A 133 -17.24 5.50 -17.40
CA ASN A 133 -18.65 5.88 -17.52
C ASN A 133 -19.65 4.84 -16.98
N ALA A 134 -19.31 4.08 -15.95
CA ALA A 134 -20.30 3.22 -15.28
C ALA A 134 -21.37 4.06 -14.57
N GLY A 135 -22.62 3.61 -14.63
CA GLY A 135 -23.74 4.14 -13.84
C GLY A 135 -23.67 3.78 -12.35
N THR A 136 -22.75 2.87 -11.98
CA THR A 136 -22.45 2.45 -10.61
C THR A 136 -20.96 2.74 -10.32
N ALA A 137 -20.33 1.95 -9.43
CA ALA A 137 -18.87 1.94 -9.33
C ALA A 137 -18.28 1.27 -10.59
N GLY A 138 -17.08 1.67 -10.99
CA GLY A 138 -16.40 1.05 -12.14
C GLY A 138 -16.21 -0.46 -11.95
N VAL A 139 -15.85 -0.87 -10.72
CA VAL A 139 -15.73 -2.28 -10.31
C VAL A 139 -16.36 -2.49 -8.93
N THR A 140 -17.12 -3.56 -8.77
CA THR A 140 -17.67 -4.04 -7.49
C THR A 140 -17.20 -5.47 -7.23
N VAL A 141 -16.61 -5.70 -6.06
CA VAL A 141 -16.07 -7.00 -5.65
C VAL A 141 -16.91 -7.56 -4.50
N SER A 142 -17.72 -8.58 -4.81
CA SER A 142 -18.52 -9.40 -3.90
C SER A 142 -18.00 -10.84 -3.85
N SER A 143 -16.67 -10.98 -3.88
CA SER A 143 -15.92 -12.22 -4.03
C SER A 143 -14.61 -12.12 -3.23
N ASN A 144 -13.89 -13.23 -3.04
CA ASN A 144 -12.64 -13.27 -2.29
C ASN A 144 -11.43 -13.40 -3.21
N ASP A 145 -10.27 -12.98 -2.70
CA ASP A 145 -8.97 -13.17 -3.35
C ASP A 145 -8.89 -12.61 -4.79
N VAL A 146 -9.71 -11.60 -5.11
CA VAL A 146 -9.69 -10.93 -6.42
C VAL A 146 -8.48 -10.02 -6.51
N SER A 147 -7.76 -10.11 -7.62
CA SER A 147 -6.58 -9.29 -7.92
C SER A 147 -6.89 -8.26 -9.00
N LEU A 148 -6.80 -6.97 -8.68
CA LEU A 148 -7.00 -5.86 -9.62
C LEU A 148 -5.70 -5.07 -9.77
N PHE A 149 -5.08 -5.02 -10.94
CA PHE A 149 -3.84 -4.24 -11.15
C PHE A 149 -3.66 -3.73 -12.58
N GLY A 150 -2.96 -2.61 -12.74
CA GLY A 150 -2.71 -2.01 -14.06
C GLY A 150 -3.96 -1.48 -14.75
N ASN A 151 -5.10 -1.37 -14.06
CA ASN A 151 -6.33 -0.85 -14.63
C ASN A 151 -6.42 0.66 -14.48
N TYR A 152 -7.09 1.32 -15.43
CA TYR A 152 -7.49 2.72 -15.32
C TYR A 152 -8.99 2.76 -15.01
N ILE A 153 -9.37 3.29 -13.86
CA ILE A 153 -10.75 3.29 -13.37
C ILE A 153 -11.22 4.73 -13.21
N GLY A 154 -12.11 5.15 -14.11
CA GLY A 154 -12.61 6.52 -14.21
C GLY A 154 -11.80 7.44 -15.15
N VAL A 155 -10.80 6.90 -15.85
CA VAL A 155 -9.93 7.62 -16.78
C VAL A 155 -9.81 6.82 -18.08
N LEU A 156 -9.77 7.51 -19.23
CA LEU A 156 -9.52 6.88 -20.53
C LEU A 156 -8.09 6.33 -20.61
N VAL A 157 -7.82 5.55 -21.65
CA VAL A 157 -6.52 4.89 -21.92
C VAL A 157 -5.31 5.84 -21.98
N ASP A 158 -5.53 7.14 -22.19
CA ASP A 158 -4.48 8.16 -22.14
C ASP A 158 -3.95 8.43 -20.71
N GLY A 159 -4.67 8.01 -19.67
CA GLY A 159 -4.30 8.23 -18.28
C GLY A 159 -4.45 9.68 -17.80
N GLU A 160 -5.11 10.53 -18.61
CA GLU A 160 -5.25 11.97 -18.36
C GLU A 160 -6.69 12.46 -18.51
N THR A 161 -7.49 11.86 -19.41
CA THR A 161 -8.85 12.32 -19.69
C THR A 161 -9.85 11.62 -18.75
N PRO A 162 -10.55 12.37 -17.86
CA PRO A 162 -11.52 11.79 -16.96
C PRO A 162 -12.77 11.32 -17.72
N ALA A 163 -13.21 10.11 -17.40
CA ALA A 163 -14.45 9.50 -17.86
C ALA A 163 -15.06 8.71 -16.68
N GLY A 164 -15.40 9.48 -15.64
CA GLY A 164 -15.68 8.99 -14.31
C GLY A 164 -16.86 8.03 -14.19
N ASN A 165 -16.74 7.08 -13.27
CA ASN A 165 -17.83 6.21 -12.86
C ASN A 165 -18.72 6.92 -11.80
N THR A 166 -20.03 6.66 -11.84
CA THR A 166 -21.04 7.47 -11.12
C THR A 166 -21.00 7.28 -9.60
N ALA A 167 -20.71 6.08 -9.10
CA ALA A 167 -20.71 5.80 -7.65
C ALA A 167 -19.30 5.62 -7.05
N GLY A 168 -18.25 6.00 -7.79
CA GLY A 168 -16.85 5.82 -7.39
C GLY A 168 -16.08 4.84 -8.28
N GLY A 169 -14.80 4.64 -7.98
CA GLY A 169 -13.94 3.77 -8.79
C GLY A 169 -14.18 2.28 -8.49
N LEU A 170 -13.90 1.87 -7.26
CA LEU A 170 -13.95 0.48 -6.81
C LEU A 170 -14.72 0.35 -5.49
N VAL A 171 -15.57 -0.67 -5.38
CA VAL A 171 -16.25 -1.05 -4.14
C VAL A 171 -15.90 -2.48 -3.77
N ILE A 172 -15.39 -2.70 -2.55
CA ILE A 172 -15.21 -4.02 -1.94
C ILE A 172 -16.34 -4.22 -0.93
N THR A 173 -17.24 -5.18 -1.17
CA THR A 173 -18.44 -5.37 -0.34
C THR A 173 -18.14 -6.10 0.97
N SER A 174 -19.10 -6.10 1.90
CA SER A 174 -18.90 -6.62 3.26
C SER A 174 -18.73 -8.14 3.33
N SER A 175 -19.08 -8.88 2.28
CA SER A 175 -18.87 -10.33 2.17
C SER A 175 -17.50 -10.69 1.59
N SER A 176 -16.71 -9.70 1.17
CA SER A 176 -15.46 -9.91 0.43
C SER A 176 -14.24 -9.79 1.34
N SER A 177 -13.25 -10.65 1.12
CA SER A 177 -11.98 -10.62 1.83
C SER A 177 -10.80 -11.10 1.00
N GLY A 178 -9.57 -10.78 1.44
CA GLY A 178 -8.36 -11.26 0.76
C GLY A 178 -8.06 -10.59 -0.58
N ASN A 179 -8.78 -9.54 -0.96
CA ASN A 179 -8.61 -8.92 -2.27
C ASN A 179 -7.34 -8.07 -2.34
N GLN A 180 -6.64 -8.13 -3.47
CA GLN A 180 -5.44 -7.37 -3.74
C GLN A 180 -5.71 -6.28 -4.79
N ILE A 181 -5.71 -5.03 -4.35
CA ILE A 181 -5.92 -3.85 -5.21
C ILE A 181 -4.58 -3.16 -5.42
N GLY A 182 -4.03 -3.36 -6.61
CA GLY A 182 -2.71 -2.95 -7.00
C GLY A 182 -1.63 -3.93 -6.54
N LYS A 183 -0.51 -3.88 -7.24
CA LYS A 183 0.61 -4.81 -7.12
C LYS A 183 1.92 -4.06 -7.33
N THR A 184 2.90 -4.34 -6.49
CA THR A 184 4.27 -3.90 -6.78
C THR A 184 4.85 -4.82 -7.86
N ILE A 185 5.07 -4.30 -9.06
CA ILE A 185 5.80 -5.01 -10.11
C ILE A 185 7.23 -4.52 -10.04
N SER A 186 8.14 -5.39 -9.59
CA SER A 186 9.57 -5.10 -9.64
C SER A 186 10.05 -5.10 -11.08
N VAL A 187 10.15 -3.94 -11.71
CA VAL A 187 10.88 -3.79 -12.98
C VAL A 187 12.36 -3.58 -12.70
N SER A 188 13.20 -4.27 -13.47
CA SER A 188 14.64 -4.03 -13.47
C SER A 188 14.91 -2.56 -13.84
N SER A 189 15.68 -1.87 -13.01
CA SER A 189 16.12 -0.49 -13.21
C SER A 189 16.60 -0.24 -14.64
N GLY A 190 15.93 0.66 -15.38
CA GLY A 190 16.36 1.09 -16.72
C GLY A 190 15.26 1.24 -17.78
N SER A 191 14.04 0.77 -17.54
CA SER A 191 12.88 1.13 -18.38
C SER A 191 12.18 2.35 -17.78
N LEU A 192 11.87 3.36 -18.60
CA LEU A 192 11.10 4.54 -18.19
C LEU A 192 9.87 4.11 -17.37
N ALA A 193 9.61 4.83 -16.29
CA ALA A 193 8.60 4.56 -15.30
C ALA A 193 7.17 4.54 -15.88
N VAL A 194 6.67 3.37 -16.29
CA VAL A 194 5.25 2.96 -16.17
C VAL A 194 5.21 1.43 -16.16
N ALA A 195 5.50 0.85 -15.01
CA ALA A 195 5.10 -0.51 -14.69
C ALA A 195 4.95 -0.59 -13.16
N SER A 196 4.28 0.40 -12.58
CA SER A 196 3.61 0.15 -11.31
C SER A 196 2.49 -0.83 -11.66
N GLY A 197 2.45 -2.00 -11.05
CA GLY A 197 1.22 -2.82 -11.07
C GLY A 197 0.09 -2.16 -10.28
N GLY A 198 0.12 -0.84 -10.09
CA GLY A 198 -0.96 -0.08 -9.49
C GLY A 198 -2.11 0.09 -10.47
N ASN A 199 -3.29 0.37 -9.93
CA ASN A 199 -4.37 0.94 -10.71
C ASN A 199 -4.26 2.48 -10.70
N LEU A 200 -4.73 3.13 -11.76
CA LEU A 200 -5.02 4.56 -11.79
C LEU A 200 -6.52 4.73 -11.51
N ILE A 201 -6.88 5.24 -10.34
CA ILE A 201 -8.28 5.35 -9.88
C ILE A 201 -8.60 6.82 -9.64
N SER A 202 -9.04 7.50 -10.68
CA SER A 202 -9.11 8.97 -10.74
C SER A 202 -10.32 9.44 -11.53
N GLY A 203 -10.72 10.70 -11.35
CA GLY A 203 -11.83 11.30 -12.09
C GLY A 203 -13.22 10.69 -11.84
N ASN A 204 -13.41 9.87 -10.80
CA ASN A 204 -14.71 9.24 -10.50
C ASN A 204 -15.63 10.20 -9.71
N ASN A 205 -16.95 10.06 -9.90
CA ASN A 205 -17.99 10.82 -9.20
C ASN A 205 -18.35 10.22 -7.82
N GLY A 206 -17.35 9.76 -7.09
CA GLY A 206 -17.50 9.18 -5.75
C GLY A 206 -16.12 9.00 -5.11
N SER A 207 -16.01 8.12 -4.12
CA SER A 207 -14.71 7.73 -3.58
C SER A 207 -13.90 6.94 -4.62
N GLY A 208 -12.58 7.01 -4.58
CA GLY A 208 -11.72 6.19 -5.44
C GLY A 208 -11.92 4.71 -5.14
N ILE A 209 -11.70 4.32 -3.89
CA ILE A 209 -11.98 2.97 -3.38
C ILE A 209 -12.87 3.07 -2.13
N THR A 210 -13.97 2.34 -2.08
CA THR A 210 -14.77 2.15 -0.87
C THR A 210 -14.66 0.72 -0.37
N ILE A 211 -14.33 0.54 0.90
CA ILE A 211 -14.09 -0.77 1.53
C ILE A 211 -15.13 -1.01 2.62
N PHE A 212 -15.97 -2.02 2.42
CA PHE A 212 -16.85 -2.60 3.44
C PHE A 212 -16.33 -3.96 3.94
N GLY A 213 -15.47 -4.61 3.16
CA GLY A 213 -14.92 -5.94 3.44
C GLY A 213 -13.69 -5.92 4.36
N ASN A 214 -13.18 -7.13 4.65
CA ASN A 214 -12.10 -7.34 5.62
C ASN A 214 -10.83 -7.89 4.96
N ASN A 215 -9.68 -7.70 5.58
CA ASN A 215 -8.42 -8.35 5.18
C ASN A 215 -8.03 -8.13 3.71
N ASN A 216 -8.24 -6.93 3.18
CA ASN A 216 -7.85 -6.57 1.82
C ASN A 216 -6.51 -5.82 1.82
N LEU A 217 -5.74 -5.95 0.74
CA LEU A 217 -4.46 -5.27 0.53
C LEU A 217 -4.60 -4.23 -0.58
N ILE A 218 -4.45 -2.95 -0.25
CA ILE A 218 -4.54 -1.83 -1.19
C ILE A 218 -3.16 -1.20 -1.28
N GLN A 219 -2.45 -1.41 -2.38
CA GLN A 219 -1.07 -0.96 -2.53
C GLN A 219 -0.76 -0.41 -3.92
N SER A 220 0.22 0.49 -4.00
CA SER A 220 0.83 0.93 -5.26
C SER A 220 -0.12 1.59 -6.28
N ASN A 221 -1.35 1.93 -5.90
CA ASN A 221 -2.32 2.64 -6.75
C ASN A 221 -2.05 4.15 -6.80
N LEU A 222 -2.33 4.77 -7.95
CA LEU A 222 -2.46 6.22 -8.10
C LEU A 222 -3.94 6.57 -7.96
N ILE A 223 -4.29 7.46 -7.02
CA ILE A 223 -5.68 7.78 -6.71
C ILE A 223 -5.86 9.30 -6.69
N GLY A 224 -6.74 9.81 -7.56
CA GLY A 224 -7.03 11.24 -7.65
C GLY A 224 -5.96 12.07 -8.37
N THR A 225 -5.05 11.41 -9.09
CA THR A 225 -3.97 12.03 -9.88
C THR A 225 -3.99 11.52 -11.32
N THR A 226 -3.25 12.15 -12.23
CA THR A 226 -3.00 11.60 -13.58
C THR A 226 -2.01 10.42 -13.52
N ILE A 227 -1.77 9.74 -14.64
CA ILE A 227 -0.79 8.64 -14.72
C ILE A 227 0.63 9.03 -14.29
N SER A 228 0.98 10.32 -14.40
CA SER A 228 2.28 10.84 -13.91
C SER A 228 2.40 10.86 -12.39
N GLY A 229 1.27 10.84 -11.67
CA GLY A 229 1.22 10.97 -10.20
C GLY A 229 1.32 12.41 -9.67
N ASP A 230 1.76 13.36 -10.49
CA ASP A 230 2.10 14.72 -10.02
C ASP A 230 1.01 15.77 -10.30
N GLU A 231 0.07 15.47 -11.21
CA GLU A 231 -1.05 16.36 -11.55
C GLU A 231 -2.37 15.85 -10.97
N ALA A 232 -3.22 16.76 -10.50
CA ALA A 232 -4.50 16.41 -9.88
C ALA A 232 -5.55 16.00 -10.92
N LEU A 233 -6.16 14.84 -10.71
CA LEU A 233 -7.33 14.35 -11.44
C LEU A 233 -8.33 13.77 -10.42
N PRO A 234 -8.91 14.62 -9.56
CA PRO A 234 -9.52 14.19 -8.31
C PRO A 234 -10.77 13.33 -8.54
N ASN A 235 -10.97 12.36 -7.66
CA ASN A 235 -12.31 11.81 -7.43
C ASN A 235 -13.14 12.82 -6.61
N THR A 236 -14.47 12.76 -6.68
CA THR A 236 -15.32 13.73 -5.95
C THR A 236 -15.53 13.38 -4.48
N GLY A 237 -15.19 12.17 -4.06
CA GLY A 237 -15.21 11.69 -2.67
C GLY A 237 -13.81 11.47 -2.09
N ASP A 238 -13.70 10.56 -1.12
CA ASP A 238 -12.41 10.20 -0.52
C ASP A 238 -11.53 9.43 -1.51
N GLY A 239 -10.21 9.53 -1.39
CA GLY A 239 -9.32 8.65 -2.16
C GLY A 239 -9.59 7.17 -1.83
N ILE A 240 -9.55 6.85 -0.54
CA ILE A 240 -9.94 5.54 -0.01
C ILE A 240 -10.86 5.77 1.19
N GLU A 241 -12.07 5.24 1.13
CA GLU A 241 -13.08 5.29 2.20
C GLU A 241 -13.21 3.90 2.85
N VAL A 242 -12.84 3.79 4.12
CA VAL A 242 -13.02 2.55 4.90
C VAL A 242 -14.29 2.67 5.75
N LYS A 243 -15.26 1.80 5.51
CA LYS A 243 -16.58 1.87 6.16
C LYS A 243 -16.58 1.21 7.54
N PRO A 244 -17.45 1.66 8.47
CA PRO A 244 -17.58 1.05 9.78
C PRO A 244 -17.82 -0.47 9.72
N GLY A 245 -17.11 -1.22 10.56
CA GLY A 245 -17.17 -2.69 10.60
C GLY A 245 -16.16 -3.40 9.71
N SER A 246 -15.41 -2.67 8.88
CA SER A 246 -14.30 -3.21 8.10
C SER A 246 -13.05 -3.36 8.97
N GLU A 247 -12.40 -4.51 8.94
CA GLU A 247 -11.26 -4.87 9.79
C GLU A 247 -10.12 -5.52 8.99
N GLY A 248 -8.89 -5.42 9.50
CA GLY A 248 -7.72 -6.12 8.94
C GLY A 248 -7.26 -5.65 7.56
N ASN A 249 -7.80 -4.54 7.04
CA ASN A 249 -7.39 -3.99 5.74
C ASN A 249 -6.02 -3.31 5.85
N LEU A 250 -5.12 -3.63 4.92
CA LEU A 250 -3.82 -3.00 4.78
C LEU A 250 -3.85 -2.00 3.61
N ILE A 251 -3.64 -0.72 3.91
CA ILE A 251 -3.50 0.35 2.92
C ILE A 251 -2.04 0.81 2.94
N GLY A 252 -1.37 0.69 1.79
CA GLY A 252 0.07 0.88 1.66
C GLY A 252 0.78 -0.40 1.31
N ASN A 253 2.11 -0.39 1.34
CA ASN A 253 2.92 -1.54 0.99
C ASN A 253 2.82 -2.64 2.06
N ASP A 254 2.85 -3.90 1.63
CA ASP A 254 3.08 -5.05 2.50
C ASP A 254 4.49 -4.90 3.10
N ASN A 255 4.53 -4.35 4.31
CA ASN A 255 5.71 -3.98 5.09
C ASN A 255 6.56 -2.80 4.53
N PRO A 256 6.34 -1.54 4.96
CA PRO A 256 7.14 -0.40 4.50
C PRO A 256 8.62 -0.47 4.93
N VAL A 257 8.98 -1.36 5.86
CA VAL A 257 10.34 -1.47 6.38
C VAL A 257 10.69 -2.94 6.64
N ALA A 258 11.31 -3.61 5.66
CA ALA A 258 11.81 -4.98 5.81
C ALA A 258 12.93 -5.13 6.87
N GLY A 259 13.47 -4.01 7.36
CA GLY A 259 14.42 -3.96 8.46
C GLY A 259 14.50 -2.56 9.07
N VAL A 260 14.14 -2.42 10.33
CA VAL A 260 14.39 -1.20 11.10
C VAL A 260 15.83 -1.29 11.62
N SER A 261 16.73 -0.47 11.08
CA SER A 261 18.04 -0.25 11.69
C SER A 261 17.85 0.68 12.89
N TRP A 262 18.25 0.20 14.07
CA TRP A 262 18.27 1.01 15.28
C TRP A 262 19.66 1.64 15.42
N TYR A 263 19.71 2.97 15.41
CA TYR A 263 20.92 3.72 15.73
C TYR A 263 20.89 4.04 17.22
N ASP A 264 22.01 3.81 17.91
CA ASP A 264 22.14 4.19 19.31
C ASP A 264 22.56 5.66 19.42
N GLN A 265 22.29 6.26 20.57
CA GLN A 265 22.60 7.66 20.83
C GLN A 265 24.00 7.86 21.44
N THR A 266 24.84 6.82 21.49
CA THR A 266 26.12 6.87 22.20
C THR A 266 27.15 7.79 21.52
N GLY A 267 26.95 8.11 20.23
CA GLY A 267 27.75 9.08 19.49
C GLY A 267 27.52 10.55 19.90
N ILE A 268 26.53 10.85 20.75
CA ILE A 268 26.14 12.22 21.08
C ILE A 268 26.64 12.63 22.48
N SER A 269 27.47 13.67 22.53
CA SER A 269 28.22 14.05 23.74
C SER A 269 27.44 14.86 24.80
N ILE A 270 26.23 15.32 24.51
CA ILE A 270 25.47 16.29 25.33
C ILE A 270 24.51 15.59 26.32
N GLN A 271 24.98 14.55 27.03
CA GLN A 271 24.18 13.67 27.91
C GLN A 271 23.27 12.68 27.15
N PRO A 272 22.84 11.56 27.77
CA PRO A 272 21.89 10.63 27.14
C PRO A 272 20.60 11.35 26.75
N ILE A 273 20.33 11.39 25.44
CA ILE A 273 19.08 11.93 24.90
C ILE A 273 17.91 11.14 25.51
N THR A 274 16.92 11.87 26.03
CA THR A 274 15.76 11.26 26.69
C THR A 274 14.57 11.16 25.76
N ALA A 275 14.51 12.01 24.72
CA ALA A 275 13.51 11.92 23.67
C ALA A 275 13.99 12.59 22.37
N TRP A 276 13.85 11.89 21.24
CA TRP A 276 13.90 12.47 19.90
C TRP A 276 12.51 12.95 19.50
N GLN A 277 12.42 14.16 18.94
CA GLN A 277 11.14 14.85 18.75
C GLN A 277 10.97 15.44 17.35
N GLY A 278 12.04 15.60 16.56
CA GLY A 278 11.95 16.05 15.17
C GLY A 278 13.17 15.66 14.34
N ILE A 279 12.95 15.45 13.04
CA ILE A 279 14.00 15.14 12.06
C ILE A 279 13.74 15.89 10.73
N ARG A 280 14.79 16.47 10.15
CA ARG A 280 14.80 17.12 8.84
C ARG A 280 16.13 16.84 8.14
N SER A 281 16.15 16.94 6.80
CA SER A 281 17.42 16.92 6.06
C SER A 281 18.26 18.17 6.38
N ALA A 282 19.58 18.01 6.52
CA ALA A 282 20.52 19.09 6.81
C ALA A 282 21.26 19.64 5.57
N GLY A 283 20.78 19.34 4.37
CA GLY A 283 21.26 19.95 3.11
C GLY A 283 22.40 19.21 2.41
N THR A 284 23.18 18.40 3.12
CA THR A 284 24.08 17.37 2.56
C THR A 284 23.36 16.03 2.51
N ALA A 285 23.70 15.19 1.52
CA ALA A 285 23.19 13.83 1.48
C ALA A 285 23.66 13.08 2.74
N GLU A 286 22.75 12.38 3.40
CA GLU A 286 22.97 11.60 4.64
C GLU A 286 23.02 12.38 5.96
N ASP A 287 23.10 13.72 5.93
CA ASP A 287 23.02 14.53 7.15
C ASP A 287 21.60 14.98 7.47
N PHE A 288 21.29 14.98 8.75
CA PHE A 288 20.00 15.34 9.32
C PHE A 288 20.13 16.33 10.45
N LEU A 289 19.19 17.27 10.49
CA LEU A 289 18.88 18.00 11.71
C LEU A 289 17.93 17.15 12.53
N ILE A 290 18.36 16.71 13.71
CA ILE A 290 17.57 15.91 14.63
C ILE A 290 17.44 16.72 15.92
N CYS A 291 16.22 16.97 16.41
CA CYS A 291 16.03 17.70 17.66
C CYS A 291 15.32 16.86 18.70
N GLY A 292 15.47 17.26 19.97
CA GLY A 292 14.91 16.52 21.09
C GLY A 292 15.15 17.18 22.43
N THR A 293 15.08 16.37 23.47
CA THR A 293 15.32 16.75 24.88
C THR A 293 16.35 15.82 25.50
N SER A 294 17.21 16.38 26.35
CA SER A 294 18.20 15.67 27.16
C SER A 294 18.17 16.22 28.58
N GLY A 295 17.48 15.51 29.48
CA GLY A 295 17.24 15.98 30.85
C GLY A 295 16.45 17.30 30.88
N ASP A 296 17.11 18.36 31.35
CA ASP A 296 16.54 19.72 31.44
C ASP A 296 16.85 20.59 30.21
N THR A 297 17.58 20.06 29.23
CA THR A 297 18.12 20.85 28.10
C THR A 297 17.51 20.40 26.78
N GLY A 298 17.18 21.37 25.92
CA GLY A 298 16.83 21.11 24.53
C GLY A 298 18.07 20.75 23.72
N VAL A 299 17.95 19.88 22.72
CA VAL A 299 19.09 19.50 21.88
C VAL A 299 18.73 19.62 20.40
N LEU A 300 19.67 20.14 19.63
CA LEU A 300 19.71 20.04 18.17
C LEU A 300 20.99 19.28 17.79
N TYR A 301 20.87 18.20 17.04
CA TYR A 301 21.97 17.46 16.44
C TYR A 301 21.99 17.71 14.94
N ASN A 302 23.17 17.96 14.38
CA ASN A 302 23.40 18.10 12.95
C ASN A 302 24.46 17.10 12.49
N GLY A 303 24.05 16.09 11.72
CA GLY A 303 24.94 15.10 11.11
C GLY A 303 24.20 13.82 10.75
N GLU A 304 24.93 12.74 10.51
CA GLU A 304 24.38 11.45 10.12
C GLU A 304 23.33 10.91 11.11
N ILE A 305 22.33 10.21 10.58
CA ILE A 305 21.29 9.55 11.39
C ILE A 305 21.85 8.52 12.39
N SER A 306 23.09 8.07 12.18
CA SER A 306 23.83 7.16 13.05
C SER A 306 24.18 7.75 14.41
N GLY A 307 24.27 9.08 14.50
CA GLY A 307 24.73 9.76 15.70
C GLY A 307 26.26 9.88 15.82
N GLU A 308 27.06 9.22 14.96
CA GLU A 308 28.51 9.07 15.17
C GLU A 308 29.37 10.28 14.74
N ASN A 309 28.96 11.02 13.71
CA ASN A 309 29.83 12.05 13.06
C ASN A 309 29.31 13.49 13.16
N GLY A 310 28.13 13.69 13.74
CA GLY A 310 27.49 15.00 13.84
C GLY A 310 27.88 15.82 15.06
N ILE A 311 27.41 17.07 15.06
CA ILE A 311 27.60 18.04 16.13
C ILE A 311 26.26 18.26 16.83
N ALA A 312 26.26 18.13 18.15
CA ALA A 312 25.11 18.50 18.96
C ALA A 312 25.26 19.93 19.51
N TYR A 313 24.13 20.59 19.68
CA TYR A 313 23.98 21.95 20.17
C TYR A 313 22.95 21.93 21.30
N THR A 314 23.31 22.56 22.40
CA THR A 314 22.37 22.89 23.47
C THR A 314 21.41 23.98 22.99
N VAL A 315 20.12 23.76 23.21
CA VAL A 315 19.03 24.70 22.92
C VAL A 315 18.35 25.02 24.24
N ASP A 316 18.81 26.08 24.88
CA ASP A 316 18.26 26.56 26.14
C ASP A 316 17.64 27.94 25.94
N PHE A 317 16.34 28.05 26.22
CA PHE A 317 15.72 29.36 26.27
C PHE A 317 16.32 30.17 27.45
N PRO A 318 16.68 31.45 27.26
CA PRO A 318 17.34 32.23 28.32
C PRO A 318 16.56 32.23 29.64
N SER A 319 17.24 31.86 30.73
CA SER A 319 16.69 31.76 32.09
C SER A 319 15.64 30.67 32.32
N ALA A 320 15.49 29.71 31.39
CA ALA A 320 14.66 28.53 31.60
C ALA A 320 15.30 27.55 32.59
N LEU A 321 14.47 26.84 33.35
CA LEU A 321 14.86 25.67 34.14
C LEU A 321 14.87 24.40 33.28
N GLN A 322 13.96 24.30 32.32
CA GLN A 322 13.86 23.17 31.40
C GLN A 322 13.49 23.65 30.01
N THR A 323 14.09 23.05 28.97
CA THR A 323 13.79 23.31 27.56
C THR A 323 13.59 22.01 26.78
N SER A 324 12.64 22.00 25.84
CA SER A 324 12.39 20.91 24.88
C SER A 324 12.24 21.46 23.46
N VAL A 325 12.63 20.70 22.43
CA VAL A 325 12.67 21.16 21.01
C VAL A 325 12.04 20.12 20.09
N TYR A 326 11.17 20.54 19.17
CA TYR A 326 10.31 19.61 18.40
C TYR A 326 10.46 19.66 16.89
N GLY A 327 10.82 20.80 16.32
CA GLY A 327 10.83 21.00 14.87
C GLY A 327 12.08 21.72 14.43
N PRO A 328 13.12 21.00 13.97
CA PRO A 328 14.25 21.64 13.34
C PRO A 328 13.87 22.01 11.91
N ASP A 329 14.27 23.20 11.46
CA ASP A 329 14.14 23.61 10.07
C ASP A 329 15.43 24.28 9.62
N LEU A 330 15.99 23.79 8.51
CA LEU A 330 17.17 24.38 7.89
C LEU A 330 16.72 25.41 6.86
N VAL A 331 16.83 26.69 7.22
CA VAL A 331 16.38 27.80 6.37
C VAL A 331 17.39 28.11 5.28
N SER A 332 18.69 27.96 5.56
CA SER A 332 19.76 28.20 4.58
C SER A 332 20.98 27.33 4.89
N THR A 333 21.43 26.58 3.87
CA THR A 333 22.67 25.80 3.90
C THR A 333 23.92 26.67 3.79
N GLU A 334 23.83 27.82 3.12
CA GLU A 334 24.98 28.73 2.92
C GLU A 334 25.49 29.32 4.23
N ASN A 335 24.57 29.68 5.13
CA ASN A 335 24.90 30.31 6.42
C ASN A 335 24.59 29.43 7.63
N ASN A 336 24.19 28.18 7.42
CA ASN A 336 23.71 27.28 8.48
C ASN A 336 22.63 27.92 9.36
N LEU A 337 21.69 28.65 8.72
CA LEU A 337 20.60 29.33 9.40
C LEU A 337 19.51 28.33 9.73
N VAL A 338 19.17 28.21 11.01
CA VAL A 338 18.14 27.28 11.49
C VAL A 338 17.01 28.01 12.18
N ARG A 339 15.84 27.39 12.15
CA ARG A 339 14.69 27.72 12.99
C ARG A 339 14.37 26.56 13.89
N LEU A 340 14.06 26.86 15.15
CA LEU A 340 13.65 25.89 16.12
C LEU A 340 12.37 26.36 16.81
N VAL A 341 11.50 25.41 17.10
CA VAL A 341 10.36 25.59 17.98
C VAL A 341 10.48 24.66 19.17
N GLY A 342 10.08 25.16 20.33
CA GLY A 342 10.21 24.42 21.56
C GLY A 342 9.30 24.92 22.67
N SER A 343 9.43 24.28 23.83
CA SER A 343 8.78 24.71 25.06
C SER A 343 9.80 24.90 26.17
N TYR A 344 9.46 25.74 27.15
CA TYR A 344 10.31 25.96 28.31
C TYR A 344 9.49 26.17 29.59
N ILE A 345 10.12 25.90 30.73
CA ILE A 345 9.65 26.24 32.07
C ILE A 345 10.61 27.27 32.66
N ASN A 346 10.10 28.35 33.25
CA ASN A 346 10.94 29.37 33.91
C ASN A 346 11.05 29.10 35.43
N SER A 347 11.97 29.78 36.10
CA SER A 347 12.17 29.60 37.55
C SER A 347 11.06 30.17 38.43
N GLN A 348 10.07 30.85 37.86
CA GLN A 348 9.04 31.60 38.57
C GLN A 348 7.66 30.93 38.52
N SER A 349 7.43 29.97 37.61
CA SER A 349 6.18 29.23 37.47
C SER A 349 6.43 27.80 36.97
N SER A 350 5.54 26.88 37.33
CA SER A 350 5.47 25.55 36.72
C SER A 350 4.77 25.53 35.35
N ASP A 351 4.29 26.68 34.89
CA ASP A 351 3.65 26.82 33.59
C ASP A 351 4.65 26.59 32.46
N ARG A 352 4.15 25.98 31.37
CA ARG A 352 4.91 25.77 30.15
C ARG A 352 4.61 26.90 29.17
N TYR A 353 5.67 27.47 28.63
CA TYR A 353 5.62 28.49 27.58
C TYR A 353 6.23 27.91 26.30
N GLY A 354 5.87 28.47 25.15
CA GLY A 354 6.53 28.14 23.90
C GLY A 354 7.68 29.10 23.61
N PHE A 355 8.60 28.71 22.74
CA PHE A 355 9.54 29.65 22.14
C PHE A 355 9.78 29.34 20.67
N PHE A 356 10.19 30.38 19.96
CA PHE A 356 10.73 30.31 18.61
C PHE A 356 12.16 30.84 18.63
N TYR A 357 13.09 30.10 18.01
CA TYR A 357 14.47 30.52 17.80
C TYR A 357 14.73 30.66 16.30
N GLU A 358 15.44 31.72 15.91
CA GLU A 358 16.01 31.87 14.57
C GLU A 358 17.45 32.40 14.70
N GLY A 359 18.39 31.70 14.09
CA GLY A 359 19.81 32.02 14.15
C GLY A 359 20.67 30.93 13.50
N THR A 360 21.94 31.23 13.29
CA THR A 360 22.91 30.29 12.72
C THR A 360 23.32 29.24 13.76
N LEU A 361 23.79 28.08 13.31
CA LEU A 361 24.37 27.07 14.21
C LEU A 361 25.55 27.63 15.05
N SER A 362 26.29 28.61 14.53
CA SER A 362 27.35 29.29 15.27
C SER A 362 26.79 30.18 16.41
N GLU A 363 25.71 30.91 16.16
CA GLU A 363 25.02 31.70 17.18
C GLU A 363 24.35 30.81 18.23
N LEU A 364 23.83 29.65 17.82
CA LEU A 364 23.27 28.67 18.75
C LEU A 364 24.36 28.12 19.68
N ALA A 365 25.53 27.77 19.16
CA ALA A 365 26.67 27.30 19.95
C ALA A 365 27.18 28.33 20.97
N LEU A 366 27.00 29.63 20.69
CA LEU A 366 27.35 30.73 21.58
C LEU A 366 26.20 31.17 22.49
N GLY A 367 25.00 30.58 22.36
CA GLY A 367 23.81 31.01 23.07
C GLY A 367 23.36 32.45 22.73
N SER A 368 23.73 32.96 21.56
CA SER A 368 23.59 34.37 21.19
C SER A 368 22.53 34.66 20.12
N GLY A 369 21.79 33.66 19.66
CA GLY A 369 20.73 33.84 18.66
C GLY A 369 19.43 34.44 19.22
N ILE A 370 18.45 34.67 18.35
CA ILE A 370 17.23 35.39 18.71
C ILE A 370 16.17 34.40 19.18
N TYR A 371 15.88 34.43 20.48
CA TYR A 371 14.73 33.74 21.07
C TYR A 371 13.52 34.67 21.17
N ARG A 372 12.36 34.19 20.74
CA ARG A 372 11.06 34.87 20.87
C ARG A 372 10.14 34.02 21.73
N PRO A 373 9.64 34.52 22.87
CA PRO A 373 8.68 33.78 23.68
C PRO A 373 7.34 33.69 22.95
N ILE A 374 6.68 32.55 23.08
CA ILE A 374 5.31 32.30 22.67
C ILE A 374 4.49 32.15 23.96
N PRO A 375 3.53 33.05 24.22
CA PRO A 375 2.79 33.06 25.48
C PRO A 375 1.99 31.78 25.68
N ASN A 376 1.74 31.44 26.95
CA ASN A 376 0.85 30.33 27.29
C ASN A 376 -0.61 30.78 27.10
N PRO A 377 -1.38 30.20 26.16
CA PRO A 377 -2.75 30.62 25.88
C PRO A 377 -3.70 30.44 27.07
N ALA A 378 -3.37 29.58 28.05
CA ALA A 378 -4.16 29.42 29.27
C ALA A 378 -3.98 30.56 30.28
N THR A 379 -2.97 31.42 30.10
CA THR A 379 -2.70 32.57 30.99
C THR A 379 -3.14 33.91 30.41
N GLU A 380 -3.55 33.98 29.14
CA GLU A 380 -4.04 35.21 28.50
C GLU A 380 -5.55 35.46 28.71
N GLY A 381 -6.09 35.08 29.88
CA GLY A 381 -7.52 35.17 30.16
C GLY A 381 -7.87 35.24 31.65
N THR A 382 -7.49 36.35 32.31
CA THR A 382 -8.25 36.99 33.39
C THR A 382 -8.23 38.49 33.21
#